data_AF-A0A354BQT2-F1
#
_entry.id   AF-A0A354BQT2-F1
#
_cell.length_a   1.000
_cell.length_b   1.000
_cell.length_c   1.000
_cell.angle_alpha   90.00
_cell.angle_beta   90.00
_cell.angle_gamma   90.00
#
_symmetry.space_group_name_H-M   'P 1'
#
loop_
_entity.id
_entity.type
_entity.pdbx_description
1 polymer ?
#
loop_
_entity_poly.entity_id
_entity_poly.type
_entity_poly.pdbx_seq_one_letter_code
_entity_poly.pdbx_strand_id
1 'polypeptide(L)'
;SMEKLRLVSSGTEAVMSAIRVARGFTQRTGIIKFEGCYHGHSDYLLAKAGSGLATLGIPDSPGVPEDFAKHTLTAPYNDIRTVQQLIKANHKQLACIIVEPIAGNMGVVPPAPDFLPALRQLTAEHGILLIFDEVISGFRVNYGGAQALYGVKPDLTVLGK
;
A
#
# COMPACT_ATOMS: atom_id res chain seq x y z
N SER A 1 -2.72 18.47 0.15
CA SER A 1 -1.43 17.74 0.10
C SER A 1 -1.00 17.43 -1.33
N MET A 2 -1.91 17.33 -2.30
CA MET A 2 -1.56 17.05 -3.70
C MET A 2 -1.06 18.31 -4.43
N GLU A 3 0.12 18.21 -5.03
CA GLU A 3 0.77 19.29 -5.79
C GLU A 3 0.58 19.13 -7.30
N LYS A 4 0.49 17.89 -7.77
CA LYS A 4 0.24 17.50 -9.16
C LYS A 4 -0.70 16.30 -9.20
N LEU A 5 -1.47 16.17 -10.27
CA LEU A 5 -2.41 15.07 -10.47
C LEU A 5 -2.36 14.53 -11.90
N ARG A 6 -2.70 13.26 -12.04
CA ARG A 6 -2.90 12.57 -13.33
C ARG A 6 -4.24 11.85 -13.27
N LEU A 7 -5.14 12.21 -14.18
CA LEU A 7 -6.41 11.50 -14.35
C LEU A 7 -6.19 10.22 -15.16
N VAL A 8 -6.91 9.17 -14.77
CA VAL A 8 -6.95 7.84 -15.39
C VAL A 8 -8.37 7.31 -15.32
N SER A 9 -8.64 6.15 -15.90
CA SER A 9 -10.01 5.63 -16.10
C SER A 9 -10.55 4.83 -14.91
N SER A 10 -9.68 4.36 -14.00
CA SER A 10 -10.10 3.56 -12.85
C SER A 10 -9.15 3.65 -11.66
N GLY A 11 -9.62 3.23 -10.48
CA GLY A 11 -8.79 3.06 -9.29
C GLY A 11 -7.65 2.07 -9.52
N THR A 12 -7.89 0.96 -10.24
CA THR A 12 -6.85 -0.01 -10.62
C THR A 12 -5.74 0.67 -11.43
N GLU A 13 -6.08 1.45 -12.45
CA GLU A 13 -5.08 2.17 -13.26
C GLU A 13 -4.31 3.22 -12.45
N ALA A 14 -4.99 3.84 -11.47
CA ALA A 14 -4.40 4.84 -10.61
C ALA A 14 -3.37 4.20 -9.66
N VAL A 15 -3.71 3.05 -9.05
CA VAL A 15 -2.77 2.23 -8.25
C VAL A 15 -1.61 1.75 -9.11
N MET A 16 -1.88 1.25 -10.31
CA MET A 16 -0.83 0.81 -11.24
C MET A 16 0.18 1.90 -11.53
N SER A 17 -0.31 3.11 -11.76
CA SER A 17 0.52 4.28 -12.02
C SER A 17 1.31 4.68 -10.78
N ALA A 18 0.67 4.75 -9.60
CA ALA A 18 1.32 5.15 -8.36
C ALA A 18 2.46 4.19 -7.96
N ILE A 19 2.24 2.87 -8.03
CA ILE A 19 3.28 1.88 -7.74
C ILE A 19 4.41 1.93 -8.76
N ARG A 20 4.09 2.13 -10.05
CA ARG A 20 5.12 2.29 -11.09
C ARG A 20 5.95 3.55 -10.86
N VAL A 21 5.33 4.66 -10.48
CA VAL A 21 6.03 5.90 -10.09
C VAL A 21 6.91 5.66 -8.88
N ALA A 22 6.43 4.97 -7.85
CA ALA A 22 7.23 4.67 -6.67
C ALA A 22 8.47 3.84 -7.01
N ARG A 23 8.29 2.75 -7.76
CA ARG A 23 9.40 1.90 -8.23
C ARG A 23 10.41 2.69 -9.06
N GLY A 24 9.94 3.52 -9.99
CA GLY A 24 10.79 4.36 -10.83
C GLY A 24 11.52 5.46 -10.05
N PHE A 25 10.89 6.03 -9.02
CA PHE A 25 11.50 7.06 -8.19
C PHE A 25 12.58 6.48 -7.28
N THR A 26 12.30 5.36 -6.61
CA THR A 26 13.23 4.77 -5.63
C THR A 26 14.26 3.84 -6.28
N GLN A 27 14.07 3.44 -7.54
CA GLN A 27 14.84 2.38 -8.22
C GLN A 27 14.82 1.05 -7.46
N ARG A 28 13.65 0.72 -6.89
CA ARG A 28 13.42 -0.49 -6.09
C ARG A 28 12.19 -1.24 -6.61
N THR A 29 12.08 -2.54 -6.36
CA THR A 29 11.06 -3.39 -6.98
C THR A 29 9.97 -3.84 -6.00
N GLY A 30 10.32 -4.03 -4.74
CA GLY A 30 9.46 -4.56 -3.70
C GLY A 30 8.39 -3.58 -3.22
N ILE A 31 7.22 -4.10 -2.84
CA ILE A 31 6.16 -3.33 -2.20
C ILE A 31 5.65 -4.07 -0.96
N ILE A 32 5.07 -3.34 0.00
CA ILE A 32 4.25 -3.93 1.07
C ILE A 32 2.79 -3.51 0.84
N LYS A 33 1.88 -4.48 0.93
CA LYS A 33 0.43 -4.26 1.06
C LYS A 33 -0.10 -4.95 2.31
N PHE A 34 -1.38 -4.74 2.62
CA PHE A 34 -2.02 -5.33 3.79
C PHE A 34 -3.06 -6.38 3.43
N GLU A 35 -3.14 -7.44 4.24
CA GLU A 35 -4.22 -8.44 4.13
C GLU A 35 -5.58 -7.75 4.29
N GLY A 36 -6.54 -8.16 3.45
CA GLY A 36 -7.89 -7.60 3.41
C GLY A 36 -8.01 -6.21 2.75
N CYS A 37 -6.90 -5.50 2.51
CA CYS A 37 -6.92 -4.32 1.62
C CYS A 37 -6.99 -4.76 0.15
N TYR A 38 -7.72 -3.98 -0.66
CA TYR A 38 -7.86 -4.18 -2.09
C TYR A 38 -7.47 -2.92 -2.86
N HIS A 39 -6.59 -3.10 -3.84
CA HIS A 39 -5.98 -2.01 -4.61
C HIS A 39 -6.14 -2.23 -6.13
N GLY A 40 -7.23 -2.90 -6.54
CA GLY A 40 -7.42 -3.39 -7.89
C GLY A 40 -6.86 -4.79 -8.12
N HIS A 41 -6.99 -5.28 -9.35
CA HIS A 41 -6.66 -6.66 -9.72
C HIS A 41 -5.43 -6.77 -10.65
N SER A 42 -4.46 -5.86 -10.53
CA SER A 42 -3.18 -6.03 -11.23
C SER A 42 -2.45 -7.25 -10.68
N ASP A 43 -1.82 -8.03 -11.55
CA ASP A 43 -1.23 -9.33 -11.20
C ASP A 43 -0.33 -9.30 -9.96
N TYR A 44 0.53 -8.29 -9.82
CA TYR A 44 1.44 -8.16 -8.68
C TYR A 44 0.73 -7.78 -7.36
N LEU A 45 -0.54 -7.41 -7.38
CA LEU A 45 -1.37 -7.18 -6.18
C LEU A 45 -2.20 -8.41 -5.80
N LEU A 46 -2.37 -9.36 -6.72
CA LEU A 46 -3.00 -10.66 -6.49
C LEU A 46 -2.00 -11.63 -5.83
N ALA A 47 -1.41 -11.17 -4.72
CA ALA A 47 -0.43 -11.89 -3.93
C ALA A 47 -0.93 -12.03 -2.48
N LYS A 48 -0.69 -13.18 -1.87
CA LYS A 48 -0.91 -13.44 -0.45
C LYS A 48 0.40 -13.67 0.28
N ALA A 49 0.35 -13.58 1.61
CA ALA A 49 1.45 -14.02 2.45
C ALA A 49 1.66 -15.54 2.27
N GLY A 50 2.92 -15.98 2.24
CA GLY A 50 3.24 -17.39 2.33
C GLY A 50 3.03 -17.93 3.75
N SER A 51 3.06 -19.26 3.93
CA SER A 51 2.99 -19.86 5.26
C SER A 51 4.21 -19.47 6.12
N GLY A 52 3.96 -19.00 7.34
CA GLY A 52 5.01 -18.55 8.27
C GLY A 52 5.56 -17.16 7.95
N LEU A 53 6.84 -16.91 8.27
CA LEU A 53 7.55 -15.67 7.94
C LEU A 53 7.97 -15.61 6.46
N ALA A 54 7.36 -16.40 5.57
CA ALA A 54 7.73 -16.46 4.17
C ALA A 54 7.55 -15.07 3.53
N THR A 55 8.68 -14.41 3.29
CA THR A 55 8.79 -13.04 2.77
C THR A 55 8.58 -12.97 1.25
N LEU A 56 7.94 -13.96 0.64
CA LEU A 56 7.76 -14.01 -0.81
C LEU A 56 6.27 -14.05 -1.09
N GLY A 57 5.81 -13.13 -1.94
CA GLY A 57 4.43 -13.09 -2.37
C GLY A 57 4.10 -14.32 -3.20
N ILE A 58 3.09 -15.07 -2.77
CA ILE A 58 2.55 -16.22 -3.49
C ILE A 58 1.32 -15.75 -4.27
N PRO A 59 1.15 -16.14 -5.55
CA PRO A 59 -0.07 -15.85 -6.28
C PRO A 59 -1.32 -16.29 -5.52
N ASP A 60 -2.34 -15.42 -5.47
CA ASP A 60 -3.60 -15.70 -4.78
C ASP A 60 -4.72 -16.15 -5.73
N SER A 61 -4.52 -16.01 -7.04
CA SER A 61 -5.46 -16.47 -8.07
C SER A 61 -4.74 -17.36 -9.10
N PRO A 62 -5.40 -18.42 -9.60
CA PRO A 62 -4.97 -19.08 -10.83
C PRO A 62 -4.81 -18.05 -11.95
N GLY A 63 -3.81 -18.26 -12.81
CA GLY A 63 -3.51 -17.39 -13.95
C GLY A 63 -2.50 -16.26 -13.67
N VAL A 64 -2.08 -16.06 -12.41
CA VAL A 64 -1.00 -15.12 -12.07
C VAL A 64 0.33 -15.88 -11.94
N PRO A 65 1.33 -15.60 -12.80
CA PRO A 65 2.67 -16.17 -12.66
C PRO A 65 3.34 -15.78 -11.35
N GLU A 66 4.13 -16.68 -10.77
CA GLU A 66 4.89 -16.43 -9.52
C GLU A 66 5.81 -15.21 -9.62
N ASP A 67 6.38 -14.98 -10.81
CA ASP A 67 7.25 -13.84 -11.09
C ASP A 67 6.58 -12.48 -10.88
N PHE A 68 5.26 -12.40 -10.98
CA PHE A 68 4.52 -11.16 -10.71
C PHE A 68 4.23 -10.96 -9.23
N ALA A 69 4.10 -12.03 -8.44
CA ALA A 69 3.80 -11.97 -7.02
C ALA A 69 5.06 -11.80 -6.13
N LYS A 70 6.23 -12.31 -6.57
CA LYS A 70 7.45 -12.38 -5.73
C LYS A 70 7.96 -11.05 -5.15
N HIS A 71 7.59 -9.92 -5.76
CA HIS A 71 7.96 -8.58 -5.31
C HIS A 71 6.92 -7.91 -4.41
N THR A 72 5.88 -8.63 -4.00
CA THR A 72 4.80 -8.09 -3.17
C THR A 72 4.78 -8.80 -1.83
N LEU A 73 5.20 -8.06 -0.81
CA LEU A 73 5.13 -8.50 0.57
C LEU A 73 3.76 -8.15 1.13
N THR A 74 3.24 -9.00 2.02
CA THR A 74 1.94 -8.81 2.65
C THR A 74 2.11 -8.83 4.17
N ALA A 75 1.49 -7.88 4.85
CA ALA A 75 1.42 -7.82 6.31
C ALA A 75 -0.05 -7.79 6.78
N PRO A 76 -0.38 -8.27 7.99
CA PRO A 76 -1.69 -8.03 8.56
C PRO A 76 -1.96 -6.52 8.75
N TYR A 77 -3.15 -6.05 8.40
CA TYR A 77 -3.55 -4.68 8.69
C TYR A 77 -3.51 -4.41 10.20
N ASN A 78 -3.13 -3.19 10.62
CA ASN A 78 -2.89 -2.82 12.02
C ASN A 78 -1.74 -3.56 12.75
N ASP A 79 -0.96 -4.42 12.08
CA ASP A 79 0.23 -5.06 12.67
C ASP A 79 1.52 -4.35 12.26
N ILE A 80 1.87 -3.30 13.01
CA ILE A 80 3.09 -2.54 12.77
C ILE A 80 4.36 -3.36 13.02
N ARG A 81 4.30 -4.40 13.88
CA ARG A 81 5.48 -5.21 14.22
C ARG A 81 5.89 -6.06 13.02
N THR A 82 4.93 -6.65 12.33
CA THR A 82 5.19 -7.37 11.08
C THR A 82 5.77 -6.43 10.01
N VAL A 83 5.26 -5.19 9.88
CA VAL A 83 5.82 -4.20 8.96
C VAL A 83 7.29 -3.89 9.27
N GLN A 84 7.62 -3.66 10.55
CA GLN A 84 9.00 -3.42 10.98
C GLN A 84 9.93 -4.60 10.64
N GLN A 85 9.47 -5.84 10.82
CA GLN A 85 10.23 -7.04 10.46
C GLN A 85 10.46 -7.14 8.95
N LEU A 86 9.43 -6.90 8.14
CA LEU A 86 9.53 -6.89 6.68
C LEU A 86 10.49 -5.81 6.19
N ILE A 87 10.40 -4.59 6.73
CA ILE A 87 11.33 -3.50 6.39
C ILE A 87 12.75 -3.87 6.81
N LYS A 88 12.97 -4.37 8.03
CA LYS A 88 14.31 -4.77 8.50
C LYS A 88 14.96 -5.76 7.54
N ALA A 89 14.21 -6.76 7.08
CA ALA A 89 14.70 -7.77 6.14
C ALA A 89 14.84 -7.27 4.69
N ASN A 90 14.04 -6.28 4.26
CA ASN A 90 13.87 -5.96 2.83
C ASN A 90 14.03 -4.47 2.46
N HIS A 91 14.37 -3.56 3.37
CA HIS A 91 14.30 -2.10 3.11
C HIS A 91 15.02 -1.65 1.84
N LYS A 92 16.17 -2.25 1.51
CA LYS A 92 16.95 -1.90 0.29
C LYS A 92 16.20 -2.18 -1.02
N GLN A 93 15.23 -3.09 -0.99
CA GLN A 93 14.42 -3.46 -2.15
C GLN A 93 12.99 -2.91 -2.09
N LEU A 94 12.57 -2.21 -1.03
CA LEU A 94 11.21 -1.70 -0.88
C LEU A 94 11.05 -0.29 -1.49
N ALA A 95 10.22 -0.19 -2.52
CA ALA A 95 9.85 1.06 -3.17
C ALA A 95 8.74 1.78 -2.41
N CYS A 96 7.69 1.06 -2.01
CA CYS A 96 6.56 1.65 -1.33
C CYS A 96 5.83 0.72 -0.37
N ILE A 97 5.06 1.33 0.52
CA ILE A 97 3.97 0.70 1.26
C ILE A 97 2.67 1.32 0.74
N ILE A 98 1.72 0.48 0.31
CA ILE A 98 0.37 0.90 -0.08
C ILE A 98 -0.64 0.43 0.96
N VAL A 99 -1.57 1.31 1.34
CA VAL A 99 -2.56 1.03 2.39
C VAL A 99 -3.87 1.75 2.10
N GLU A 100 -5.01 1.10 2.36
CA GLU A 100 -6.28 1.80 2.57
C GLU A 100 -6.24 2.44 3.96
N PRO A 101 -6.24 3.78 4.11
CA PRO A 101 -6.07 4.40 5.42
C PRO A 101 -7.19 4.04 6.40
N ILE A 102 -8.37 3.73 5.88
CA ILE A 102 -9.44 2.99 6.55
C ILE A 102 -9.78 1.85 5.59
N ALA A 103 -9.53 0.61 5.99
CA ALA A 103 -9.85 -0.52 5.13
C ALA A 103 -11.36 -0.63 4.95
N GLY A 104 -11.81 -0.70 3.69
CA GLY A 104 -13.23 -0.84 3.34
C GLY A 104 -13.58 -2.18 2.67
N ASN A 105 -12.60 -2.87 2.11
CA ASN A 105 -12.81 -4.09 1.31
C ASN A 105 -12.84 -5.39 2.13
N MET A 106 -12.49 -5.34 3.42
CA MET A 106 -12.62 -6.44 4.38
C MET A 106 -13.66 -6.13 5.47
N GLY A 107 -14.66 -5.32 5.13
CA GLY A 107 -15.48 -4.58 6.08
C GLY A 107 -14.81 -3.24 6.45
N VAL A 108 -15.54 -2.37 7.17
CA VAL A 108 -15.01 -1.07 7.61
C VAL A 108 -14.15 -1.29 8.85
N VAL A 109 -12.84 -1.26 8.67
CA VAL A 109 -11.86 -1.45 9.75
C VAL A 109 -10.99 -0.19 9.86
N PRO A 110 -11.24 0.66 10.87
CA PRO A 110 -10.39 1.82 11.13
C PRO A 110 -8.95 1.41 11.51
N PRO A 111 -7.96 2.28 11.25
CA PRO A 111 -6.61 2.07 11.71
C PRO A 111 -6.55 2.17 13.24
N ALA A 112 -5.70 1.37 13.86
CA ALA A 112 -5.32 1.59 15.25
C ALA A 112 -4.65 2.98 15.38
N PRO A 113 -4.76 3.67 16.53
CA PRO A 113 -4.32 5.07 16.67
C PRO A 113 -2.90 5.34 16.17
N ASP A 114 -1.98 4.43 16.44
CA ASP A 114 -0.55 4.61 16.11
C ASP A 114 -0.15 4.01 14.76
N PHE A 115 -1.06 3.31 14.08
CA PHE A 115 -0.70 2.55 12.88
C PHE A 115 -0.26 3.43 11.71
N LEU A 116 -1.10 4.39 11.29
CA LEU A 116 -0.74 5.30 10.18
C LEU A 116 0.44 6.23 10.51
N PRO A 117 0.52 6.83 11.72
CA PRO A 117 1.71 7.59 12.12
C PRO A 117 3.00 6.75 12.08
N ALA A 118 2.96 5.52 12.60
CA ALA A 118 4.12 4.64 12.59
C ALA A 118 4.52 4.21 11.16
N LEU A 119 3.55 3.92 10.27
CA LEU A 119 3.84 3.69 8.85
C LEU A 119 4.55 4.90 8.23
N ARG A 120 4.08 6.12 8.52
CA ARG A 120 4.70 7.33 7.99
C ARG A 120 6.13 7.51 8.48
N GLN A 121 6.36 7.30 9.78
CA GLN A 121 7.69 7.39 10.36
C GLN A 121 8.65 6.37 9.73
N LEU A 122 8.27 5.08 9.71
CA LEU A 122 9.09 4.01 9.16
C LEU A 122 9.41 4.21 7.67
N THR A 123 8.42 4.63 6.89
CA THR A 123 8.63 4.89 5.46
C THR A 123 9.62 6.03 5.23
N ALA A 124 9.50 7.12 6.01
CA ALA A 124 10.44 8.25 5.93
C ALA A 124 11.87 7.85 6.33
N GLU A 125 12.04 7.10 7.42
CA GLU A 125 13.35 6.64 7.91
C GLU A 125 14.11 5.77 6.89
N HIS A 126 13.39 5.00 6.07
CA HIS A 126 13.98 4.05 5.12
C HIS A 126 13.94 4.51 3.65
N GLY A 127 13.45 5.72 3.38
CA GLY A 127 13.27 6.24 2.03
C GLY A 127 12.33 5.35 1.19
N ILE A 128 11.30 4.81 1.83
CA ILE A 128 10.22 4.04 1.20
C ILE A 128 9.04 5.01 1.00
N LEU A 129 8.36 4.97 -0.14
CA LEU A 129 7.20 5.85 -0.33
C LEU A 129 5.95 5.29 0.37
N LEU A 130 5.20 6.15 1.05
CA LEU A 130 3.89 5.83 1.58
C LEU A 130 2.81 6.23 0.57
N ILE A 131 2.01 5.26 0.15
CA ILE A 131 0.88 5.45 -0.77
C ILE A 131 -0.42 5.21 0.00
N PHE A 132 -1.28 6.22 0.05
CA PHE A 132 -2.64 6.03 0.52
C PHE A 132 -3.56 5.74 -0.66
N ASP A 133 -4.23 4.59 -0.60
CA ASP A 133 -5.37 4.30 -1.45
C ASP A 133 -6.62 4.93 -0.82
N GLU A 134 -6.97 6.10 -1.33
CA GLU A 134 -8.15 6.86 -0.93
C GLU A 134 -9.26 6.77 -1.98
N VAL A 135 -9.29 5.71 -2.81
CA VAL A 135 -10.39 5.46 -3.74
C VAL A 135 -11.72 5.34 -2.99
N ILE A 136 -11.72 4.78 -1.77
CA ILE A 136 -12.92 4.71 -0.93
C ILE A 136 -13.06 5.91 0.00
N SER A 137 -11.99 6.25 0.72
CA SER A 137 -12.03 7.23 1.81
C SER A 137 -11.97 8.69 1.35
N GLY A 138 -11.39 8.95 0.17
CA GLY A 138 -11.20 10.28 -0.38
C GLY A 138 -12.53 11.02 -0.52
N PHE A 139 -12.58 12.24 0.01
CA PHE A 139 -13.77 13.11 0.06
C PHE A 139 -15.00 12.51 0.78
N ARG A 140 -14.88 11.30 1.36
CA ARG A 140 -15.98 10.60 2.03
C ARG A 140 -15.90 10.70 3.54
N VAL A 141 -14.72 10.45 4.10
CA VAL A 141 -14.53 10.43 5.56
C VAL A 141 -14.19 11.82 6.12
N ASN A 142 -13.67 12.68 5.25
CA ASN A 142 -13.42 14.10 5.46
C ASN A 142 -13.27 14.75 4.09
N TYR A 143 -13.49 16.06 3.98
CA TYR A 143 -13.25 16.80 2.73
C TYR A 143 -11.81 16.63 2.23
N GLY A 144 -10.83 16.59 3.14
CA GLY A 144 -9.43 16.31 2.83
C GLY A 144 -9.05 14.83 2.79
N GLY A 145 -10.01 13.90 2.80
CA GLY A 145 -9.77 12.46 2.88
C GLY A 145 -9.29 11.98 4.26
N ALA A 146 -9.00 10.69 4.36
CA ALA A 146 -8.48 10.06 5.57
C ALA A 146 -7.13 10.67 6.00
N GLN A 147 -6.30 11.09 5.05
CA GLN A 147 -5.06 11.81 5.37
C GLN A 147 -5.30 13.08 6.20
N ALA A 148 -6.36 13.84 5.93
CA ALA A 148 -6.72 15.01 6.73
C ALA A 148 -7.35 14.62 8.06
N LEU A 149 -8.20 13.58 8.07
CA LEU A 149 -8.84 13.06 9.27
C LEU A 149 -7.81 12.59 10.32
N TYR A 150 -6.77 11.87 9.88
CA TYR A 150 -5.74 11.31 10.77
C TYR A 150 -4.49 12.18 10.89
N GLY A 151 -4.40 13.29 10.14
CA GLY A 151 -3.23 14.16 10.15
C GLY A 151 -1.95 13.49 9.63
N VAL A 152 -2.05 12.47 8.77
CA VAL A 152 -0.91 11.74 8.21
C VAL A 152 -0.79 12.06 6.72
N LYS A 153 0.34 12.65 6.30
CA LYS A 153 0.60 13.00 4.90
C LYS A 153 1.33 11.85 4.17
N PRO A 154 0.70 11.17 3.19
CA PRO A 154 1.38 10.21 2.34
C PRO A 154 2.24 10.91 1.28
N ASP A 155 3.13 10.16 0.61
CA ASP A 155 3.92 10.65 -0.52
C ASP A 155 3.11 10.66 -1.81
N LEU A 156 2.24 9.66 -1.97
CA LEU A 156 1.28 9.56 -3.09
C LEU A 156 -0.11 9.24 -2.54
N THR A 157 -1.13 9.75 -3.24
CA THR A 157 -2.53 9.41 -2.97
C THR A 157 -3.18 8.92 -4.25
N VAL A 158 -3.91 7.82 -4.15
CA VAL A 158 -4.75 7.30 -5.22
C VAL A 158 -6.21 7.66 -4.92
N LEU A 159 -6.94 8.14 -5.91
CA LEU A 159 -8.33 8.60 -5.79
C LEU A 159 -9.21 7.93 -6.86
N GLY A 160 -10.52 7.89 -6.63
CA GLY A 160 -11.51 7.37 -7.57
C GLY A 160 -12.92 7.46 -6.99
N LYS A 161 -13.84 6.68 -7.60
CA LYS A 161 -15.31 6.76 -7.43
C LYS A 161 -15.93 8.05 -7.97
#